data_AF-A0A1J5CZ26-F1
#
_entry.id   AF-A0A1J5CZ26-F1
#
_cell.length_a   1.000
_cell.length_b   1.000
_cell.length_c   1.000
_cell.angle_alpha   90.00
_cell.angle_beta   90.00
_cell.angle_gamma   90.00
#
_symmetry.space_group_name_H-M   'P 1'
#
loop_
_entity.id
_entity.type
_entity.pdbx_description
1 polymer ?
#
loop_
_entity_poly.entity_id
_entity_poly.type
_entity_poly.pdbx_seq_one_letter_code
_entity_poly.pdbx_strand_id
1 'polypeptide(L)'
;MLDRKEQIGELRADLNALRRMIMRYKGPYLKQRNLTYTQAWVLHVVKEHDGIRVKEIADLLGITSSAVTQLADTLVKRGYLSRERSPEDRRALKVRLSDQGKKQVDVPQMKNLEKLFDVFDDEELL
;
A
#
# COMPACT_ATOMS: atom_id res chain seq x y z
N MET A 1 29.54 -9.39 -19.74
CA MET A 1 29.10 -8.93 -18.41
C MET A 1 28.70 -7.48 -18.61
N LEU A 2 27.41 -7.15 -18.43
CA LEU A 2 26.89 -5.80 -18.64
C LEU A 2 27.60 -4.80 -17.71
N ASP A 3 27.79 -3.58 -18.18
CA ASP A 3 28.33 -2.53 -17.31
C ASP A 3 27.29 -2.08 -16.27
N ARG A 4 27.73 -1.51 -15.14
CA ARG A 4 26.83 -1.12 -14.03
C ARG A 4 25.67 -0.22 -14.46
N LYS A 5 25.87 0.65 -15.45
CA LYS A 5 24.85 1.55 -16.01
C LYS A 5 23.80 0.77 -16.80
N GLU A 6 24.22 -0.23 -17.57
CA GLU A 6 23.32 -1.12 -18.31
C GLU A 6 22.48 -1.96 -17.33
N GLN A 7 23.11 -2.55 -16.31
CA GLN A 7 22.41 -3.30 -15.26
C GLN A 7 21.36 -2.46 -14.50
N ILE A 8 21.68 -1.20 -14.19
CA ILE A 8 20.72 -0.26 -13.59
C ILE A 8 19.57 0.07 -14.56
N GLY A 9 19.86 0.13 -15.85
CA GLY A 9 18.90 0.36 -16.92
C GLY A 9 17.85 -0.75 -16.99
N GLU A 10 18.30 -2.01 -17.03
CA GLU A 10 17.45 -3.21 -17.06
C GLU A 10 16.60 -3.31 -15.79
N LEU A 11 17.23 -3.22 -14.61
CA LEU A 11 16.49 -3.28 -13.34
C LEU A 11 15.37 -2.22 -13.26
N ARG A 12 15.62 -1.02 -13.80
CA ARG A 12 14.59 0.04 -13.86
C ARG A 12 13.47 -0.31 -14.85
N ALA A 13 13.77 -0.95 -15.98
CA ALA A 13 12.76 -1.42 -16.91
C ALA A 13 11.87 -2.48 -16.26
N ASP A 14 12.49 -3.45 -15.57
CA ASP A 14 11.80 -4.55 -14.88
C ASP A 14 10.92 -4.03 -13.75
N LEU A 15 11.43 -3.12 -12.92
CA LEU A 15 10.64 -2.47 -11.86
C LEU A 15 9.43 -1.72 -12.44
N ASN A 16 9.58 -1.08 -13.60
CA ASN A 16 8.47 -0.39 -14.25
C ASN A 16 7.45 -1.37 -14.84
N ALA A 17 7.90 -2.49 -15.42
CA ALA A 17 7.02 -3.56 -15.90
C ALA A 17 6.22 -4.16 -14.74
N LEU A 18 6.90 -4.54 -13.66
CA LEU A 18 6.29 -5.04 -12.43
C LEU A 18 5.26 -4.04 -11.86
N ARG A 19 5.60 -2.75 -11.81
CA ARG A 19 4.67 -1.71 -11.36
C ARG A 19 3.42 -1.64 -12.23
N ARG A 20 3.56 -1.62 -13.57
CA ARG A 20 2.42 -1.57 -14.49
C ARG A 20 1.51 -2.78 -14.29
N MET A 21 2.09 -3.96 -14.13
CA MET A 21 1.39 -5.21 -13.92
C MET A 21 0.60 -5.22 -12.61
N ILE A 22 1.23 -4.83 -11.49
CA ILE A 22 0.57 -4.67 -10.20
C ILE A 22 -0.60 -3.69 -10.33
N MET A 23 -0.42 -2.56 -11.02
CA MET A 23 -1.47 -1.56 -11.21
C MET A 23 -2.60 -2.04 -12.13
N ARG A 24 -2.31 -2.87 -13.14
CA ARG A 24 -3.34 -3.48 -13.99
C ARG A 24 -4.22 -4.44 -13.20
N TYR A 25 -3.62 -5.24 -12.32
CA TYR A 25 -4.35 -6.19 -11.48
C TYR A 25 -5.13 -5.49 -10.35
N LYS A 26 -4.48 -4.57 -9.62
CA LYS A 26 -5.09 -3.86 -8.49
C LYS A 26 -6.01 -2.72 -8.93
N GLY A 27 -5.81 -2.14 -10.10
CA GLY A 27 -6.50 -0.94 -10.58
C GLY A 27 -8.02 -1.04 -10.55
N PRO A 28 -8.65 -2.06 -11.18
CA PRO A 28 -10.10 -2.24 -11.16
C PRO A 28 -10.65 -2.37 -9.73
N TYR A 29 -9.99 -3.15 -8.88
CA TYR A 29 -10.37 -3.35 -7.48
C TYR A 29 -10.33 -2.03 -6.68
N LEU A 30 -9.26 -1.26 -6.85
CA LEU A 30 -9.07 0.03 -6.20
C LEU A 30 -10.10 1.05 -6.70
N LYS A 31 -10.39 1.06 -8.00
CA LYS A 31 -11.39 1.94 -8.62
C LYS A 31 -12.80 1.65 -8.09
N GLN A 32 -13.19 0.39 -7.97
CA GLN A 32 -14.49 0.00 -7.40
C GLN A 32 -14.67 0.48 -5.95
N ARG A 33 -13.60 0.53 -5.17
CA ARG A 33 -13.59 1.06 -3.79
C ARG A 33 -13.27 2.55 -3.72
N ASN A 34 -13.09 3.22 -4.86
CA ASN A 34 -12.64 4.59 -4.96
C ASN A 34 -11.38 4.88 -4.11
N LEU A 35 -10.45 3.94 -4.02
CA LEU A 35 -9.21 4.06 -3.24
C LEU A 35 -8.03 4.34 -4.16
N THR A 36 -7.10 5.18 -3.71
CA THR A 36 -5.76 5.22 -4.32
C THR A 36 -4.92 4.04 -3.83
N TYR A 37 -3.85 3.72 -4.55
CA TYR A 37 -2.92 2.68 -4.13
C TYR A 37 -2.31 2.96 -2.74
N THR A 38 -1.85 4.19 -2.51
CA THR A 38 -1.27 4.60 -1.23
C THR A 38 -2.29 4.55 -0.10
N GLN A 39 -3.55 4.93 -0.34
CA GLN A 39 -4.63 4.78 0.63
C GLN A 39 -4.88 3.31 1.00
N ALA A 40 -4.91 2.43 0.00
CA ALA A 40 -5.07 0.99 0.25
C ALA A 40 -3.87 0.42 1.02
N TRP A 41 -2.66 0.89 0.75
CA TRP A 41 -1.46 0.46 1.48
C TRP A 41 -1.45 0.96 2.94
N VAL A 42 -1.91 2.19 3.21
CA VAL A 42 -2.11 2.68 4.59
C VAL A 42 -3.10 1.78 5.32
N LEU A 43 -4.24 1.45 4.72
CA LEU A 43 -5.22 0.56 5.34
C LEU A 43 -4.63 -0.83 5.60
N HIS A 44 -3.82 -1.37 4.69
CA HIS A 44 -3.13 -2.64 4.87
C HIS A 44 -2.15 -2.60 6.05
N VAL A 45 -1.30 -1.57 6.15
CA VAL A 45 -0.38 -1.39 7.28
C VAL A 45 -1.13 -1.32 8.61
N VAL A 46 -2.25 -0.58 8.67
CA VAL A 46 -3.06 -0.49 9.90
C VAL A 46 -3.75 -1.83 10.22
N LYS A 47 -4.05 -2.67 9.21
CA LYS A 47 -4.56 -4.04 9.42
C LYS A 47 -3.54 -4.92 10.15
N GLU A 48 -2.29 -4.88 9.69
CA GLU A 48 -1.20 -5.70 10.23
C GLU A 48 -0.70 -5.16 11.59
N HIS A 49 -0.88 -3.86 11.85
CA HIS A 49 -0.43 -3.19 13.06
C HIS A 49 -1.57 -2.40 13.71
N ASP A 50 -2.39 -3.09 14.50
CA ASP A 50 -3.53 -2.47 15.18
C ASP A 50 -3.08 -1.40 16.18
N GLY A 51 -3.61 -0.18 16.05
CA GLY A 51 -3.25 0.95 16.91
C GLY A 51 -1.89 1.58 16.62
N ILE A 52 -1.33 1.38 15.42
CA ILE A 52 -0.05 1.96 14.98
C ILE A 52 -0.07 3.49 14.99
N ARG A 53 1.08 4.11 15.28
CA ARG A 53 1.24 5.57 15.25
C ARG A 53 1.47 6.05 13.82
N VAL A 54 1.01 7.27 13.53
CA VAL A 54 1.22 7.93 12.23
C VAL A 54 2.69 7.95 11.79
N LYS A 55 3.62 8.17 12.73
CA LYS A 55 5.06 8.18 12.43
C LYS A 55 5.56 6.82 11.96
N GLU A 56 5.11 5.74 12.59
CA GLU A 56 5.54 4.38 12.24
C GLU A 56 4.99 3.98 10.87
N ILE A 57 3.76 4.39 10.52
CA ILE A 57 3.25 4.24 9.16
C ILE A 57 4.13 5.01 8.16
N ALA A 58 4.57 6.22 8.50
CA ALA A 58 5.40 7.04 7.63
C ALA A 58 6.75 6.36 7.34
N ASP A 59 7.38 5.80 8.37
CA ASP A 59 8.63 5.06 8.28
C ASP A 59 8.46 3.79 7.42
N LEU A 60 7.39 3.01 7.62
CA LEU A 60 7.09 1.80 6.83
C LEU A 60 6.80 2.10 5.35
N LEU A 61 6.18 3.25 5.07
CA LEU A 61 5.82 3.65 3.71
C LEU A 61 6.91 4.45 2.99
N GLY A 62 7.96 4.89 3.71
CA GLY A 62 8.99 5.76 3.17
C GLY A 62 8.47 7.14 2.72
N ILE A 63 7.45 7.67 3.40
CA ILE A 63 6.86 9.00 3.11
C ILE A 63 6.85 9.87 4.37
N THR A 64 6.50 11.15 4.24
CA THR A 64 6.48 12.05 5.40
C THR A 64 5.28 11.80 6.32
N SER A 65 5.44 12.05 7.62
CA SER A 65 4.33 11.99 8.58
C SER A 65 3.17 12.92 8.23
N SER A 66 3.45 14.06 7.58
CA SER A 66 2.40 14.97 7.09
C SER A 66 1.58 14.33 5.97
N ALA A 67 2.23 13.65 5.02
CA ALA A 67 1.54 12.91 3.97
C ALA A 67 0.67 11.78 4.55
N VAL A 68 1.20 11.00 5.50
CA VAL A 68 0.40 9.99 6.21
C VAL A 68 -0.77 10.62 6.96
N THR A 69 -0.56 11.76 7.60
CA THR A 69 -1.63 12.47 8.33
C THR A 69 -2.77 12.82 7.38
N GLN A 70 -2.48 13.43 6.22
CA GLN A 70 -3.48 13.76 5.20
C GLN A 70 -4.22 12.53 4.65
N LEU A 71 -3.49 11.43 4.42
CA LEU A 71 -4.07 10.16 3.98
C LEU A 71 -5.00 9.58 5.05
N ALA A 72 -4.55 9.55 6.31
CA ALA A 72 -5.32 9.08 7.45
C ALA A 72 -6.56 9.96 7.68
N ASP A 73 -6.46 11.28 7.57
CA ASP A 73 -7.61 12.19 7.65
C ASP A 73 -8.66 11.89 6.59
N THR A 74 -8.20 11.67 5.35
CA THR A 74 -9.09 11.29 4.24
C THR A 74 -9.79 9.96 4.54
N LEU A 75 -9.06 8.97 5.04
CA LEU A 75 -9.60 7.64 5.35
C LEU A 75 -10.53 7.64 6.58
N VAL A 76 -10.27 8.50 7.57
CA VAL A 76 -11.18 8.74 8.70
C VAL A 76 -12.48 9.39 8.22
N LYS A 77 -12.39 10.43 7.38
CA LYS A 77 -13.58 11.07 6.79
C LYS A 77 -14.43 10.10 5.97
N ARG A 78 -13.80 9.09 5.37
CA ARG A 78 -14.47 8.01 4.64
C ARG A 78 -15.01 6.89 5.54
N GLY A 79 -14.78 6.97 6.84
CA GLY A 79 -15.23 5.99 7.81
C GLY A 79 -14.40 4.71 7.84
N TYR A 80 -13.22 4.66 7.21
CA TYR A 80 -12.39 3.45 7.15
C TYR A 80 -11.38 3.34 8.30
N LEU A 81 -10.98 4.48 8.86
CA LEU A 81 -10.09 4.54 10.02
C LEU A 81 -10.76 5.27 11.19
N SER A 82 -10.34 4.93 12.40
CA SER A 82 -10.55 5.74 13.60
C SER A 82 -9.21 6.24 14.14
N ARG A 83 -9.25 7.37 14.84
CA ARG A 83 -8.09 7.94 15.54
C ARG A 83 -8.32 7.92 17.03
N GLU A 84 -7.32 7.47 17.76
CA GLU A 84 -7.29 7.49 19.22
C GLU A 84 -6.08 8.30 19.67
N ARG A 85 -6.29 9.19 20.65
CA ARG A 85 -5.16 9.83 21.34
C ARG A 85 -4.56 8.79 22.28
N SER A 86 -3.24 8.58 22.21
CA SER A 86 -2.58 7.70 23.17
C SER A 86 -2.74 8.28 24.59
N PRO A 87 -3.20 7.49 25.58
CA PRO A 87 -3.25 7.93 26.97
C PRO A 87 -1.86 8.32 27.50
N GLU A 88 -0.82 7.64 27.03
CA GLU A 88 0.57 7.74 27.49
C GLU A 88 1.34 8.88 26.81
N ASP A 89 0.87 9.34 25.64
CA ASP A 89 1.45 10.46 24.90
C ASP A 89 0.36 11.13 24.06
N ARG A 90 -0.16 12.25 24.57
CA ARG A 90 -1.24 13.03 23.93
C ARG A 90 -0.84 13.60 22.56
N ARG A 91 0.46 13.58 22.22
CA ARG A 91 0.99 14.00 20.91
C ARG A 91 1.02 12.86 19.90
N ALA A 92 0.88 11.61 20.35
CA ALA A 92 0.86 10.44 19.49
C ALA A 92 -0.58 10.06 19.10
N LEU A 93 -0.89 10.30 17.84
CA LEU A 93 -2.12 9.83 17.19
C LEU A 93 -1.92 8.38 16.74
N LYS A 94 -2.70 7.48 17.34
CA LYS A 94 -2.84 6.10 16.91
C LYS A 94 -4.00 5.98 15.95
N VAL A 95 -3.88 5.08 14.98
CA VAL A 95 -4.91 4.80 13.98
C VAL A 95 -5.28 3.33 14.02
N ARG A 96 -6.57 3.04 13.86
CA ARG A 96 -7.14 1.69 13.81
C ARG A 96 -8.10 1.58 12.64
N LEU A 97 -8.29 0.36 12.14
CA LEU A 97 -9.35 0.10 11.16
C LEU A 97 -10.72 0.14 11.85
N SER A 98 -11.68 0.82 11.22
CA SER A 98 -13.08 0.60 11.52
C SER A 98 -13.57 -0.71 10.92
N ASP A 99 -14.77 -1.15 11.29
CA ASP A 99 -15.37 -2.33 10.65
C ASP A 99 -15.63 -2.14 9.16
N GLN A 100 -15.90 -0.90 8.72
CA GLN A 100 -15.96 -0.59 7.29
C GLN A 100 -14.58 -0.67 6.63
N GLY A 101 -13.53 -0.20 7.31
CA GLY A 101 -12.15 -0.28 6.85
C GLY A 101 -11.68 -1.72 6.68
N LYS A 102 -12.01 -2.61 7.62
CA LYS A 102 -11.74 -4.05 7.54
C LYS A 102 -12.27 -4.68 6.25
N LYS A 103 -13.48 -4.29 5.81
CA LYS A 103 -14.07 -4.74 4.53
C LYS A 103 -13.36 -4.20 3.29
N GLN A 104 -12.65 -3.07 3.40
CA GLN A 104 -11.87 -2.51 2.29
C GLN A 104 -10.53 -3.22 2.08
N VAL A 105 -9.91 -3.69 3.18
CA VAL A 105 -8.62 -4.39 3.19
C VAL A 105 -8.73 -5.89 3.01
N ASP A 106 -9.93 -6.46 3.07
CA ASP A 106 -10.23 -7.76 2.47
C ASP A 106 -10.26 -7.60 0.94
N VAL A 107 -9.08 -7.28 0.41
CA VAL A 107 -8.70 -7.72 -0.92
C VAL A 107 -8.74 -9.23 -0.86
N PRO A 108 -9.29 -9.95 -1.86
CA PRO A 108 -8.94 -11.35 -2.01
C PRO A 108 -7.42 -11.36 -1.94
N GLN A 109 -6.91 -11.99 -0.88
CA GLN A 109 -5.49 -12.14 -0.63
C GLN A 109 -4.84 -12.38 -1.98
N MET A 110 -3.71 -11.76 -2.24
CA MET A 110 -2.86 -12.11 -3.39
C MET A 110 -2.35 -13.54 -3.17
N LYS A 111 -3.26 -14.53 -3.07
CA LYS A 111 -3.03 -15.96 -3.08
C LYS A 111 -2.42 -16.40 -4.39
N ASN A 112 -2.39 -15.51 -5.37
CA ASN A 112 -1.79 -15.74 -6.65
C ASN A 112 -0.78 -14.64 -6.95
N LEU A 113 0.25 -14.50 -6.11
CA LEU A 113 1.50 -13.92 -6.59
C LEU A 113 1.96 -14.69 -7.84
N GLU A 114 1.66 -15.99 -7.93
CA GLU A 114 1.78 -16.84 -9.13
C GLU A 114 1.01 -16.32 -10.34
N LYS A 115 -0.23 -15.81 -10.21
CA LYS A 115 -0.96 -15.18 -11.33
C LYS A 115 -0.39 -13.82 -11.76
N LEU A 116 0.49 -13.24 -10.94
CA LEU A 116 1.27 -12.10 -11.37
C LEU A 116 2.33 -12.57 -12.39
N PHE A 117 2.81 -13.81 -12.27
CA PHE A 117 3.74 -14.41 -13.23
C PHE A 117 3.04 -14.97 -14.48
N ASP A 118 1.76 -15.35 -14.42
CA ASP A 118 0.95 -15.74 -15.59
C ASP A 118 0.74 -14.58 -16.62
N VAL A 119 1.19 -13.36 -16.30
CA VAL A 119 1.14 -12.20 -17.21
C VAL A 119 2.40 -12.09 -18.07
N PHE A 120 3.45 -12.83 -17.74
CA PHE A 120 4.60 -12.99 -18.63
C PHE A 120 4.25 -14.05 -19.67
N ASP A 121 4.46 -13.74 -20.96
CA ASP A 121 4.70 -14.81 -21.93
C ASP A 121 6.10 -15.37 -21.64
N ASP A 122 6.31 -16.68 -21.85
CA ASP A 122 7.54 -17.41 -21.49
C ASP A 122 8.83 -16.79 -22.05
N GLU A 123 8.75 -15.89 -23.04
CA GLU A 123 9.87 -15.14 -23.62
C GLU A 123 10.34 -13.94 -22.76
N GLU A 124 9.52 -13.42 -21.82
CA GLU A 124 9.91 -12.34 -20.91
C GLU A 124 10.53 -12.84 -19.59
N LEU A 125 10.60 -14.16 -19.38
CA LEU A 125 11.11 -14.82 -18.16
C LEU A 125 12.54 -15.41 -18.28
N LEU A 126 13.27 -15.13 -19.38
CA LEU A 126 14.64 -15.58 -19.61
C LEU A 126 15.67 -14.44 -19.59
#